data_AF-A0A0F9H850-F1
#
_entry.id   AF-A0A0F9H850-F1
#
_cell.length_a   1.000
_cell.length_b   1.000
_cell.length_c   1.000
_cell.angle_alpha   90.00
_cell.angle_beta   90.00
_cell.angle_gamma   90.00
#
_symmetry.space_group_name_H-M   'P 1'
#
loop_
_entity.id
_entity.type
_entity.pdbx_description
1 polymer ?
#
loop_
_entity_poly.entity_id
_entity_poly.type
_entity_poly.pdbx_seq_one_letter_code
_entity_poly.pdbx_strand_id
1 'polypeptide(L)'
;FSDKEIIKTLTPGVISLTKQNKSFIEFSLAPIMETNQVLQSKNFRNLYRFMHLARKLKANYIISGNFVDLFDFRHPRALVSICYTLLGFPLDVAKKIFIKSPGILLERIQKRKDKNIEPGVRIIKGGV
;
A
#
# COMPACT_ATOMS: atom_id res chain seq x y z
N PHE A 1 3.02 -6.22 2.88
CA PHE A 1 3.52 -5.66 4.17
C PHE A 1 2.34 -5.38 5.13
N SER A 2 1.25 -6.14 5.00
CA SER A 2 -0.04 -5.93 5.65
C SER A 2 -0.12 -6.49 7.07
N ASP A 3 0.87 -7.30 7.47
CA ASP A 3 0.89 -7.96 8.77
C ASP A 3 1.50 -7.05 9.87
N LYS A 4 0.88 -7.07 11.05
CA LYS A 4 1.31 -6.37 12.27
C LYS A 4 2.74 -6.74 12.67
N GLU A 5 3.19 -7.96 12.34
CA GLU A 5 4.55 -8.41 12.61
C GLU A 5 5.55 -7.82 11.62
N ILE A 6 5.17 -7.77 10.35
CA ILE A 6 6.03 -7.30 9.27
C ILE A 6 6.21 -5.78 9.32
N ILE A 7 5.21 -5.01 9.77
CA ILE A 7 5.33 -3.54 9.79
C ILE A 7 6.50 -3.07 10.67
N LYS A 8 6.88 -3.84 11.70
CA LYS A 8 8.00 -3.51 12.61
C LYS A 8 9.37 -3.65 11.94
N THR A 9 9.46 -4.41 10.85
CA THR A 9 10.73 -4.63 10.11
C THR A 9 10.98 -3.54 9.06
N LEU A 10 10.05 -2.59 8.89
CA LEU A 10 10.20 -1.45 7.99
C LEU A 10 11.27 -0.47 8.51
N THR A 11 12.52 -0.74 8.18
CA THR A 11 13.61 0.21 8.37
C THR A 11 13.70 1.19 7.20
N PRO A 12 14.38 2.35 7.36
CA PRO A 12 14.66 3.24 6.23
C PRO A 12 15.36 2.55 5.06
N GLY A 13 16.23 1.57 5.35
CA GLY A 13 16.92 0.77 4.35
C GLY A 13 15.95 -0.09 3.53
N VAL A 14 15.04 -0.81 4.20
CA VAL A 14 14.01 -1.62 3.53
C VAL A 14 13.11 -0.74 2.66
N ILE A 15 12.66 0.41 3.18
CA ILE A 15 11.83 1.36 2.42
C ILE A 15 12.59 1.88 1.19
N SER A 16 13.87 2.22 1.33
CA SER A 16 14.67 2.70 0.20
C SER A 16 14.86 1.61 -0.87
N LEU A 17 15.05 0.36 -0.44
CA LEU A 17 15.16 -0.78 -1.35
C LEU A 17 13.85 -1.03 -2.11
N THR A 18 12.69 -0.92 -1.45
CA THR A 18 11.39 -1.03 -2.14
C THR A 18 11.22 0.02 -3.23
N LYS A 19 11.70 1.25 -2.97
CA LYS A 19 11.68 2.34 -3.95
C LYS A 19 12.59 2.05 -5.15
N GLN A 20 13.82 1.60 -4.91
CA GLN A 20 14.78 1.23 -5.96
C GLN A 20 14.22 0.13 -6.87
N ASN A 21 13.61 -0.89 -6.27
CA ASN A 21 13.00 -2.02 -6.99
C ASN A 21 11.62 -1.69 -7.58
N LYS A 22 11.17 -0.44 -7.48
CA LYS A 22 9.84 0.03 -7.91
C LYS A 22 8.71 -0.82 -7.32
N SER A 23 8.91 -1.42 -6.14
CA SER A 23 7.94 -2.25 -5.44
C SER A 23 7.03 -1.39 -4.57
N PHE A 24 5.88 -1.96 -4.17
CA PHE A 24 4.90 -1.29 -3.35
C PHE A 24 4.92 -1.82 -1.92
N ILE A 25 4.82 -0.92 -0.95
CA ILE A 25 4.52 -1.24 0.45
C ILE A 25 2.99 -1.22 0.60
N GLU A 26 2.42 -2.28 1.14
CA GLU A 26 1.00 -2.28 1.51
C GLU A 26 0.87 -1.91 2.99
N PHE A 27 0.08 -0.87 3.27
CA PHE A 27 -0.35 -0.52 4.62
C PHE A 27 -1.81 -0.94 4.82
N SER A 28 -2.03 -1.93 5.67
CA SER A 28 -3.37 -2.38 6.05
C SER A 28 -3.95 -1.52 7.18
N LEU A 29 -5.23 -1.19 7.07
CA LEU A 29 -6.01 -0.52 8.11
C LEU A 29 -6.65 -1.52 9.09
N ALA A 30 -6.80 -2.81 8.76
CA ALA A 30 -7.36 -3.82 9.67
C ALA A 30 -6.77 -3.80 11.10
N PRO A 31 -5.45 -3.61 11.32
CA PRO A 31 -4.88 -3.57 12.66
C PRO A 31 -5.43 -2.47 13.58
N ILE A 32 -6.06 -1.43 13.05
CA ILE A 32 -6.68 -0.36 13.84
C ILE A 32 -8.10 -0.71 14.28
N MET A 33 -8.71 -1.77 13.73
CA MET A 33 -10.02 -2.28 14.14
C MET A 33 -9.91 -3.34 15.25
N GLU A 34 -8.71 -3.50 15.82
CA GLU A 34 -8.44 -4.41 16.94
C GLU A 34 -9.32 -4.09 18.16
N THR A 35 -9.93 -5.11 18.76
CA THR A 35 -10.82 -4.96 19.92
C THR A 35 -10.02 -4.67 21.19
N ASN A 36 -8.82 -5.25 21.31
CA ASN A 36 -7.91 -4.94 22.40
C ASN A 36 -7.29 -3.55 22.20
N GLN A 37 -7.73 -2.59 23.03
CA GLN A 37 -7.33 -1.18 22.94
C GLN A 37 -5.82 -0.94 23.07
N VAL A 38 -5.12 -1.75 23.87
CA VAL A 38 -3.67 -1.65 24.05
C VAL A 38 -2.95 -2.03 22.76
N LEU A 39 -3.36 -3.16 22.15
CA LEU A 39 -2.82 -3.56 20.85
C LEU A 39 -3.22 -2.59 19.74
N GLN A 40 -4.47 -2.13 19.73
CA GLN A 40 -4.98 -1.15 18.77
C GLN A 40 -4.12 0.11 18.78
N SER A 41 -3.85 0.67 19.96
CA SER A 41 -3.02 1.86 20.14
C SER A 41 -1.59 1.65 19.64
N LYS A 42 -1.01 0.47 19.92
CA LYS A 42 0.33 0.10 19.44
C LYS A 42 0.37 -0.03 17.92
N ASN A 43 -0.64 -0.67 17.33
CA ASN A 43 -0.77 -0.84 15.88
C ASN A 43 -0.91 0.51 15.19
N PHE A 44 -1.78 1.37 15.72
CA PHE A 44 -1.99 2.72 15.21
C PHE A 44 -0.68 3.54 15.22
N ARG A 45 0.06 3.51 16.33
CA ARG A 45 1.36 4.22 16.43
C ARG A 45 2.36 3.74 15.40
N ASN A 46 2.45 2.42 15.18
CA ASN A 46 3.34 1.85 14.17
C ASN A 46 2.90 2.25 12.77
N LEU A 47 1.62 2.13 12.46
CA LEU A 47 1.05 2.48 11.17
C LEU A 47 1.32 3.95 10.84
N TYR A 48 1.01 4.86 11.76
CA TYR A 48 1.32 6.28 11.63
C TYR A 48 2.81 6.50 11.34
N ARG A 49 3.70 5.99 12.19
CA ARG A 49 5.15 6.17 12.06
C ARG A 49 5.66 5.72 10.69
N PHE A 50 5.32 4.51 10.26
CA PHE A 50 5.88 3.92 9.05
C PHE A 50 5.25 4.48 7.77
N MET A 51 3.97 4.84 7.80
CA MET A 51 3.34 5.53 6.68
C MET A 51 3.96 6.92 6.44
N HIS A 52 4.20 7.69 7.51
CA HIS A 52 4.89 8.97 7.41
C HIS A 52 6.34 8.81 6.94
N LEU A 53 7.04 7.78 7.41
CA LEU A 53 8.39 7.48 6.94
C LEU A 53 8.42 7.12 5.45
N ALA A 54 7.51 6.25 4.99
CA ALA A 54 7.38 5.89 3.58
C ALA A 54 7.05 7.12 2.71
N ARG A 55 6.17 8.00 3.20
CA ARG A 55 5.86 9.29 2.55
C ARG A 55 7.10 10.19 2.46
N LYS A 56 7.85 10.36 3.55
CA LYS A 56 9.08 11.17 3.61
C LYS A 56 10.13 10.65 2.61
N LEU A 57 10.30 9.34 2.51
CA LEU A 57 11.25 8.70 1.59
C LEU A 57 10.75 8.63 0.13
N LYS A 58 9.50 9.05 -0.12
CA LYS A 58 8.83 8.98 -1.43
C LYS A 58 8.83 7.56 -1.99
N ALA A 59 8.59 6.56 -1.14
CA ALA A 59 8.41 5.18 -1.55
C ALA A 59 7.02 4.97 -2.15
N ASN A 60 6.85 3.95 -2.99
CA ASN A 60 5.54 3.58 -3.52
C ASN A 60 4.79 2.77 -2.46
N TYR A 61 3.55 3.14 -2.16
CA TYR A 61 2.71 2.40 -1.24
C TYR A 61 1.24 2.44 -1.64
N ILE A 62 0.51 1.43 -1.17
CA ILE A 62 -0.95 1.34 -1.23
C ILE A 62 -1.50 1.31 0.20
N ILE A 63 -2.74 1.79 0.36
CA ILE A 63 -3.49 1.68 1.61
C ILE A 63 -4.67 0.75 1.32
N SER A 64 -4.85 -0.26 2.15
CA SER A 64 -5.92 -1.25 2.01
C SER A 64 -6.66 -1.42 3.33
N GLY A 65 -7.91 -1.90 3.25
CA GLY A 65 -8.60 -2.38 4.44
C GLY A 65 -7.99 -3.70 4.95
N ASN A 66 -7.68 -4.61 4.01
CA ASN A 66 -7.27 -6.00 4.26
C ASN A 66 -8.09 -6.66 5.37
N PHE A 67 -9.40 -6.43 5.33
CA PHE A 67 -10.37 -6.98 6.26
C PHE A 67 -10.68 -8.42 5.86
N VAL A 68 -10.72 -9.32 6.86
CA VAL A 68 -11.07 -10.73 6.66
C VAL A 68 -12.58 -10.90 6.79
N ASP A 69 -13.19 -10.24 7.76
CA ASP A 69 -14.61 -10.34 8.04
C ASP A 69 -15.45 -9.42 7.17
N LEU A 70 -16.60 -9.92 6.70
CA LEU A 70 -17.53 -9.16 5.86
C LEU A 70 -18.02 -7.88 6.56
N PHE A 71 -18.19 -7.95 7.88
CA PHE A 71 -18.67 -6.84 8.70
C PHE A 71 -17.62 -5.73 8.90
N ASP A 72 -16.36 -6.01 8.60
CA ASP A 72 -15.28 -5.06 8.68
C ASP A 72 -15.09 -4.27 7.38
N PHE A 73 -15.75 -4.66 6.29
CA PHE A 73 -15.71 -3.86 5.08
C PHE A 73 -16.24 -2.45 5.35
N ARG A 74 -15.51 -1.49 4.79
CA ARG A 74 -15.83 -0.06 4.91
C ARG A 74 -15.84 0.54 3.52
N HIS A 75 -16.78 1.46 3.32
CA HIS A 75 -16.82 2.27 2.11
C HIS A 75 -15.50 3.05 1.96
N PRO A 76 -14.95 3.22 0.74
CA PRO A 76 -13.67 3.93 0.53
C PRO A 76 -13.62 5.33 1.18
N ARG A 77 -14.75 6.03 1.23
CA ARG A 77 -14.87 7.33 1.92
C ARG A 77 -14.51 7.25 3.42
N ALA A 78 -14.87 6.17 4.10
CA ALA A 78 -14.52 5.96 5.50
C ALA A 78 -13.02 5.68 5.66
N LEU A 79 -12.41 4.92 4.74
CA LEU A 79 -10.96 4.68 4.75
C LEU A 79 -10.17 5.96 4.47
N VAL A 80 -10.65 6.81 3.56
CA VAL A 80 -10.13 8.16 3.33
C VAL A 80 -10.26 9.01 4.60
N SER A 81 -11.40 8.95 5.28
CA SER A 81 -11.61 9.67 6.53
C SER A 81 -10.61 9.26 7.59
N ILE A 82 -10.37 7.95 7.78
CA ILE A 82 -9.36 7.41 8.69
C ILE A 82 -7.97 7.95 8.36
N CYS A 83 -7.60 7.97 7.08
CA CYS A 83 -6.31 8.51 6.65
C CYS A 83 -6.18 10.00 6.95
N TYR A 84 -7.26 10.76 6.78
CA TYR A 84 -7.29 12.19 7.05
C TYR A 84 -7.24 12.49 8.55
N THR A 85 -8.16 11.93 9.33
CA THR A 85 -8.36 12.29 10.74
C THR A 85 -7.34 11.64 11.65
N LEU A 86 -7.02 10.36 11.44
CA LEU A 86 -6.16 9.60 12.35
C LEU A 86 -4.71 9.59 11.86
N LEU A 87 -4.48 9.46 10.55
CA LEU A 87 -3.13 9.32 10.02
C LEU A 87 -2.49 10.65 9.57
N GLY A 88 -3.23 11.77 9.60
CA GLY A 88 -2.71 13.10 9.27
C GLY A 88 -2.35 13.27 7.79
N PHE A 89 -3.03 12.55 6.89
CA PHE A 89 -2.88 12.75 5.46
C PHE A 89 -3.79 13.89 4.99
N PRO A 90 -3.31 14.85 4.19
CA PRO A 90 -4.21 15.81 3.55
C PRO A 90 -5.32 15.10 2.76
N LEU A 91 -6.54 15.62 2.79
CA LEU A 91 -7.70 14.95 2.21
C LEU A 91 -7.53 14.66 0.72
N ASP A 92 -6.92 15.59 -0.02
CA ASP A 92 -6.64 15.43 -1.45
C ASP A 92 -5.61 14.32 -1.70
N VAL A 93 -4.58 14.23 -0.86
CA VAL A 93 -3.56 13.18 -0.91
C VAL A 93 -4.19 11.83 -0.58
N ALA A 94 -4.99 11.76 0.48
CA ALA A 94 -5.69 10.53 0.87
C ALA A 94 -6.55 10.01 -0.29
N LYS A 95 -7.40 10.85 -0.89
CA LYS A 95 -8.22 10.49 -2.08
C LYS A 95 -7.35 10.01 -3.24
N LYS A 96 -6.26 10.70 -3.55
CA LYS A 96 -5.34 10.33 -4.64
C LYS A 96 -4.69 8.97 -4.40
N ILE A 97 -4.33 8.62 -3.17
CA ILE A 97 -3.68 7.33 -2.86
C ILE A 97 -4.60 6.15 -3.18
N PHE A 98 -5.88 6.23 -2.81
CA PHE A 98 -6.85 5.15 -3.08
C PHE A 98 -7.19 4.97 -4.57
N ILE A 99 -6.88 5.96 -5.41
CA ILE A 99 -7.15 5.90 -6.86
C ILE A 99 -5.86 5.59 -7.64
N LYS A 100 -4.83 6.42 -7.45
CA LYS A 100 -3.61 6.38 -8.27
C LYS A 100 -2.73 5.18 -7.96
N SER A 101 -2.50 4.87 -6.68
CA SER A 101 -1.56 3.80 -6.32
C SER A 101 -2.03 2.42 -6.82
N PRO A 102 -3.32 2.03 -6.64
CA PRO A 102 -3.84 0.81 -7.25
C PRO A 102 -3.80 0.85 -8.78
N GLY A 103 -4.13 1.98 -9.41
CA GLY A 103 -4.06 2.14 -10.87
C GLY A 103 -2.68 1.85 -11.44
N ILE A 104 -1.62 2.43 -10.85
CA ILE A 104 -0.23 2.18 -11.26
C ILE A 104 0.15 0.70 -11.07
N LEU A 105 -0.31 0.08 -9.98
CA LEU A 105 -0.06 -1.33 -9.73
C LEU A 105 -0.74 -2.23 -10.77
N LEU A 106 -2.00 -1.94 -11.12
CA LEU A 106 -2.75 -2.66 -12.15
C LEU A 106 -2.11 -2.53 -13.53
N GLU A 107 -1.71 -1.32 -13.93
CA GLU A 107 -0.99 -1.09 -15.19
C GLU A 107 0.31 -1.91 -15.25
N ARG A 108 1.05 -2.01 -14.14
CA ARG A 108 2.27 -2.82 -14.07
C ARG A 108 1.97 -4.30 -14.25
N ILE A 109 0.89 -4.80 -13.65
CA ILE A 109 0.48 -6.21 -13.78
C ILE A 109 0.02 -6.50 -15.22
N GLN A 110 -0.77 -5.61 -15.83
CA GLN A 110 -1.19 -5.74 -17.23
C GLN A 110 0.01 -5.76 -18.18
N LYS A 111 0.96 -4.81 -18.01
CA LYS A 111 2.21 -4.78 -18.77
C LYS A 111 3.09 -6.03 -18.59
N ARG A 112 2.96 -6.76 -17.48
CA ARG A 112 3.61 -8.06 -17.27
C ARG A 112 2.87 -9.20 -17.98
N LYS A 113 1.54 -9.20 -17.96
CA LYS A 113 0.73 -10.19 -18.69
C LYS A 113 0.92 -10.08 -20.21
N ASP A 114 1.05 -8.87 -20.74
CA ASP A 114 1.34 -8.63 -22.16
C ASP A 114 2.80 -8.94 -22.53
N LYS A 115 3.68 -9.07 -21.53
CA LYS A 115 5.10 -9.35 -21.70
C LYS A 115 5.49 -10.68 -21.07
N ASN A 116 5.35 -11.75 -21.84
CA ASN A 116 6.29 -12.87 -21.79
C ASN A 116 7.70 -12.46 -22.29
N ILE A 117 8.07 -11.19 -22.16
CA ILE A 117 9.16 -10.58 -22.90
C ILE A 117 9.86 -9.55 -22.02
N GLU A 118 11.14 -9.78 -21.72
CA GLU A 118 11.99 -8.81 -21.06
C GLU A 118 11.98 -7.44 -21.79
N PRO A 119 12.19 -6.32 -21.09
CA PRO A 119 12.29 -5.02 -21.73
C PRO A 119 13.45 -5.00 -22.74
N GLY A 120 13.14 -5.01 -24.03
CA GLY A 120 14.12 -4.94 -25.12
C GLY A 120 13.92 -5.98 -26.24
N VAL A 121 13.11 -7.01 -26.01
CA VAL A 121 12.86 -8.06 -27.01
C VAL A 121 11.47 -7.85 -27.64
N ARG A 122 11.35 -8.08 -28.95
CA ARG A 122 10.10 -8.02 -29.71
C ARG A 122 9.92 -9.37 -30.39
N ILE A 123 8.91 -10.15 -30.02
CA ILE A 123 8.60 -11.41 -30.70
C ILE A 123 8.02 -11.06 -32.07
N ILE A 124 8.75 -11.38 -33.13
CA ILE A 124 8.18 -11.48 -34.47
C ILE A 124 7.39 -12.78 -34.45
N LYS A 125 6.05 -12.70 -34.49
CA LYS A 125 5.24 -13.90 -34.73
C LYS A 125 5.65 -14.42 -36.11
N GLY A 126 6.32 -15.56 -36.14
CA GLY A 126 6.64 -16.28 -37.37
C GLY A 126 5.35 -16.46 -38.15
N GLY A 127 5.39 -16.05 -39.42
CA GLY A 127 4.26 -16.15 -40.32
C GLY A 127 3.81 -17.59 -40.48
N VAL A 128 2.49 -17.75 -40.54
CA VAL A 128 1.83 -18.79 -41.32
C VAL A 128 0.83 -18.07 -42.20
#